data_AF-A0A2D4ZPN6-F1
#
_entry.id   AF-A0A2D4ZPN6-F1
#
_cell.length_a   1.000
_cell.length_b   1.000
_cell.length_c   1.000
_cell.angle_alpha   90.00
_cell.angle_beta   90.00
_cell.angle_gamma   90.00
#
_symmetry.space_group_name_H-M   'P 1'
#
loop_
_entity.id
_entity.type
_entity.pdbx_description
1 polymer ?
#
loop_
_entity_poly.entity_id
_entity_poly.type
_entity_poly.pdbx_seq_one_letter_code
_entity_poly.pdbx_strand_id
1 'polypeptide(L)' 'MTSPHVTHFFDAATDTLTYVVTDPTTSECAIIDPVLNLDYASGAIGT' A
#
# COMPACT_ATOMS: atom_id res chain seq x y z
N MET A 1 -7.50 -18.05 -17.31
CA MET A 1 -7.01 -16.71 -16.92
C MET A 1 -6.72 -16.76 -15.44
N THR A 2 -5.50 -16.44 -15.03
CA THR A 2 -5.16 -16.32 -13.61
C THR A 2 -5.48 -14.90 -13.18
N SER A 3 -6.26 -14.74 -12.11
CA SER A 3 -6.57 -13.42 -11.56
C SER A 3 -5.48 -13.02 -10.56
N PRO A 4 -5.06 -11.74 -10.52
CA PRO A 4 -4.15 -11.28 -9.49
C PRO A 4 -4.81 -11.35 -8.12
N HIS A 5 -4.02 -11.62 -7.08
CA HIS A 5 -4.47 -11.51 -5.70
C HIS A 5 -4.37 -10.05 -5.25
N VAL A 6 -5.46 -9.50 -4.72
CA VAL A 6 -5.55 -8.10 -4.32
C VAL A 6 -5.89 -8.01 -2.84
N THR A 7 -5.02 -7.35 -2.07
CA THR A 7 -5.24 -7.05 -0.65
C THR A 7 -5.21 -5.53 -0.45
N HIS A 8 -6.12 -4.99 0.36
CA HIS A 8 -6.16 -3.55 0.66
C HIS A 8 -5.79 -3.27 2.12
N PHE A 9 -5.29 -2.06 2.37
CA PHE A 9 -4.94 -1.52 3.67
C PHE A 9 -5.50 -0.10 3.76
N PHE A 10 -6.26 0.20 4.81
CA PHE A 10 -6.84 1.52 5.02
C PHE A 10 -5.99 2.32 6.00
N ASP A 11 -5.57 3.51 5.58
CA ASP A 11 -4.99 4.52 6.45
C ASP A 11 -6.06 5.53 6.87
N ALA A 12 -6.37 5.57 8.16
CA ALA A 12 -7.41 6.44 8.71
C ALA A 12 -6.95 7.89 8.88
N ALA A 13 -5.64 8.17 8.83
CA ALA A 13 -5.12 9.53 8.99
C ALA A 13 -5.26 10.34 7.69
N THR A 14 -5.15 9.68 6.54
CA THR A 14 -5.25 10.30 5.21
C THR A 14 -6.46 9.85 4.39
N ASP A 15 -7.31 8.98 4.95
CA ASP A 15 -8.42 8.31 4.26
C ASP A 15 -7.98 7.57 2.97
N THR A 16 -6.72 7.09 2.96
CA THR A 16 -6.13 6.41 1.80
C THR A 16 -6.37 4.90 1.86
N LEU A 17 -6.68 4.29 0.72
CA LEU A 17 -6.71 2.85 0.56
C LEU A 17 -5.52 2.38 -0.30
N THR A 18 -4.50 1.82 0.35
CA THR A 18 -3.34 1.21 -0.32
C THR A 18 -3.68 -0.20 -0.77
N TYR A 19 -3.17 -0.64 -1.92
CA TYR A 19 -3.33 -2.01 -2.40
C TYR A 19 -2.00 -2.72 -2.60
N VAL A 20 -1.95 -3.99 -2.24
CA VAL A 20 -0.92 -4.94 -2.66
C VAL A 20 -1.55 -5.86 -3.70
N VAL A 21 -0.99 -5.84 -4.91
CA VAL A 21 -1.41 -6.68 -6.03
C VAL A 21 -0.30 -7.68 -6.32
N THR A 22 -0.61 -8.98 -6.28
CA THR A 22 0.37 -10.06 -6.44
C THR A 22 -0.02 -10.98 -7.60
N ASP A 23 0.96 -11.34 -8.44
CA ASP A 23 0.81 -12.44 -9.39
C ASP A 23 0.97 -13.78 -8.65
N PRO A 24 -0.08 -14.63 -8.59
CA PRO A 24 -0.01 -15.90 -7.88
C PRO A 24 0.93 -16.93 -8.53
N THR A 25 1.42 -16.68 -9.74
CA THR A 25 2.29 -17.61 -10.49
C THR A 25 3.77 -17.32 -10.26
N THR A 26 4.16 -16.04 -10.24
CA THR A 26 5.57 -15.61 -10.21
C THR A 26 6.01 -15.08 -8.84
N SER A 27 5.05 -14.81 -7.93
CA SER A 27 5.28 -14.08 -6.68
C SER A 27 5.72 -12.63 -6.87
N GLU A 28 5.67 -12.08 -8.09
CA GLU A 28 5.86 -10.66 -8.32
C GLU A 28 4.68 -9.87 -7.75
N CYS A 29 4.94 -8.64 -7.29
CA CYS A 29 3.90 -7.79 -6.75
C CYS A 29 4.15 -6.31 -7.04
N ALA A 30 3.07 -5.53 -6.95
CA ALA A 30 3.08 -4.09 -6.99
C ALA A 30 2.31 -3.54 -5.79
N ILE A 31 2.81 -2.43 -5.24
CA ILE A 31 2.14 -1.65 -4.20
C ILE A 31 1.58 -0.41 -4.88
N ILE A 32 0.26 -0.21 -4.76
CA ILE A 32 -0.46 0.91 -5.37
C ILE A 32 -0.88 1.86 -4.26
N ASP A 33 -0.56 3.14 -4.47
CA ASP A 33 -0.85 4.25 -3.56
C ASP A 33 -0.28 4.02 -2.13
N PRO A 34 1.04 3.84 -1.98
CA PRO A 34 1.66 3.61 -0.68
C PRO A 34 1.59 4.87 0.20
N VAL A 35 1.26 4.67 1.47
CA VAL A 35 1.27 5.74 2.48
C VAL A 35 2.63 5.79 3.18
N LEU A 36 3.20 6.99 3.29
CA LEU A 36 4.39 7.27 4.11
C LEU A 36 3.95 7.73 5.49
N ASN A 37 4.54 7.15 6.55
CA ASN A 37 4.31 7.62 7.92
C ASN A 37 5.02 8.96 8.15
N LEU A 38 4.36 10.05 7.77
CA LEU A 38 4.88 11.42 7.80
C LEU A 38 4.09 12.26 8.80
N ASP A 39 4.79 12.85 9.78
CA ASP A 39 4.23 13.95 10.55
C ASP A 39 4.34 15.25 9.75
N TYR A 40 3.19 15.76 9.29
CA TYR A 40 3.12 17.00 8.50
C TYR A 40 3.60 18.25 9.26
N ALA A 41 3.52 18.28 10.59
CA ALA A 41 3.89 19.46 11.37
C ALA A 41 5.41 19.59 11.51
N SER A 42 6.11 18.48 11.76
CA SER A 42 7.56 18.46 11.96
C SER A 42 8.36 18.05 10.72
N GLY A 43 7.71 17.43 9.73
CA GLY A 43 8.37 16.79 8.60
C GLY A 43 9.08 15.48 8.98
N ALA A 44 8.84 14.94 10.18
CA ALA A 44 9.46 13.71 10.64
C ALA A 44 8.87 12.48 9.94
N ILE A 45 9.74 11.52 9.63
CA ILE A 45 9.35 10.23 9.07
C ILE A 45 9.42 9.18 10.19
N GLY A 46 8.31 8.47 10.41
CA GLY A 46 8.28 7.33 11.33
C GLY A 46 8.84 6.07 10.68
N THR A 47 9.78 5.42 11.33
CA THR A 47 10.39 4.13 10.94
C THR A 47 9.78 2.96 11.68
#